data_AF-A0A167LPI7-F1
#
_entry.id   AF-A0A167LPI7-F1
#
_cell.length_a   1.000
_cell.length_b   1.000
_cell.length_c   1.000
_cell.angle_alpha   90.00
_cell.angle_beta   90.00
_cell.angle_gamma   90.00
#
_symmetry.space_group_name_H-M   'P 1'
#
loop_
_entity.id
_entity.type
_entity.pdbx_description
1 polymer ?
#
loop_
_entity_poly.entity_id
_entity_poly.type
_entity_poly.pdbx_seq_one_letter_code
_entity_poly.pdbx_strand_id
1 'polypeptide(L)'
;MERQLQVLNQDFSRANISFTLRNTTWTENEDWASGANGVYSAMVATLHQGGNDALNLYFVEVVSPYGFPPPYDDENNELLGIASYPWDASTTDHTSSVCVVAAGTVPGGDRAPTNLGKTATHEVGHWFGLYHPFEGGCVADPNGGDRVSDTPAAANATFGCESSRDSCPDLPGLDPLQNFMGAADE
;
A
#
# COMPACT_ATOMS: atom_id res chain seq x y z
N MET A 1 -0.98 -11.32 12.99
CA MET A 1 -0.99 -9.91 13.45
C MET A 1 0.33 -9.47 14.08
N GLU A 2 0.80 -10.09 15.17
CA GLU A 2 2.04 -9.66 15.86
C GLU A 2 3.28 -9.57 14.94
N ARG A 3 3.49 -10.57 14.07
CA ARG A 3 4.59 -10.55 13.08
C ARG A 3 4.48 -9.39 12.09
N GLN A 4 3.28 -9.07 11.62
CA GLN A 4 3.06 -7.94 10.70
C GLN A 4 3.36 -6.61 11.39
N LEU A 5 2.97 -6.45 12.66
CA LEU A 5 3.30 -5.27 13.46
C LEU A 5 4.81 -5.11 13.66
N GLN A 6 5.54 -6.21 13.83
CA GLN A 6 7.00 -6.20 13.90
C GLN A 6 7.62 -5.73 12.58
N VAL A 7 7.12 -6.22 11.44
CA VAL A 7 7.58 -5.79 10.11
C VAL A 7 7.36 -4.29 9.91
N LEU A 8 6.15 -3.79 10.21
CA LEU A 8 5.87 -2.34 10.13
C LEU A 8 6.81 -1.51 11.01
N ASN A 9 6.98 -1.90 12.28
CA ASN A 9 7.89 -1.18 13.18
C ASN A 9 9.35 -1.26 12.73
N GLN A 10 9.77 -2.35 12.10
CA GLN A 10 11.12 -2.49 11.55
C GLN A 10 11.31 -1.57 10.34
N ASP A 11 10.40 -1.63 9.37
CA ASP A 11 10.51 -0.90 8.10
C ASP A 11 10.43 0.62 8.31
N PHE A 12 9.54 1.07 9.20
CA PHE A 12 9.34 2.49 9.52
C PHE A 12 10.32 3.05 10.57
N SER A 13 11.15 2.20 11.19
CA SER A 13 12.11 2.64 12.24
C SER A 13 13.08 3.72 11.76
N ARG A 14 13.51 3.66 10.49
CA ARG A 14 14.42 4.64 9.88
C ARG A 14 13.78 6.01 9.72
N ALA A 15 12.45 6.05 9.60
CA ALA A 15 11.66 7.29 9.57
C ALA A 15 11.29 7.77 10.99
N ASN A 16 11.76 7.10 12.04
CA ASN A 16 11.39 7.36 13.43
C ASN A 16 9.87 7.30 13.69
N ILE A 17 9.18 6.44 12.94
CA ILE A 17 7.76 6.14 13.10
C ILE A 17 7.62 4.77 13.77
N SER A 18 6.67 4.64 14.68
CA SER A 18 6.34 3.38 15.33
C SER A 18 4.84 3.23 15.49
N PHE A 19 4.38 1.98 15.49
CA PHE A 19 2.98 1.60 15.60
C PHE A 19 2.77 0.81 16.88
N THR A 20 1.74 1.20 17.64
CA THR A 20 1.29 0.46 18.82
C THR A 20 -0.08 -0.15 18.52
N LEU A 21 -0.17 -1.48 18.64
CA LEU A 21 -1.44 -2.18 18.44
C LEU A 21 -2.45 -1.78 19.51
N ARG A 22 -3.62 -1.31 19.08
CA ARG A 22 -4.73 -0.96 19.99
C ARG A 22 -5.71 -2.11 20.17
N ASN A 23 -6.08 -2.77 19.08
CA ASN A 23 -7.04 -3.87 19.08
C ASN A 23 -6.83 -4.77 17.85
N THR A 24 -7.35 -5.99 17.90
CA THR A 24 -7.47 -6.89 16.75
C THR A 24 -8.83 -7.56 16.80
N THR A 25 -9.58 -7.45 15.71
CA THR A 25 -10.90 -8.07 15.56
C THR A 25 -10.88 -9.01 14.37
N TRP A 26 -11.72 -10.05 14.43
CA TRP A 26 -11.96 -10.97 13.33
C TRP A 26 -13.46 -10.94 13.02
N THR A 27 -13.81 -10.90 11.74
CA THR A 27 -15.21 -10.88 11.31
C THR A 27 -15.37 -11.79 10.12
N GLU A 28 -16.31 -12.72 10.21
CA GLU A 28 -16.64 -13.64 9.12
C GLU A 28 -17.71 -12.97 8.23
N ASN A 29 -17.30 -12.60 7.03
CA ASN A 29 -18.19 -12.04 6.01
C ASN A 29 -17.61 -12.32 4.61
N GLU A 30 -18.33 -13.12 3.82
CA GLU A 30 -17.89 -13.57 2.49
C GLU A 30 -17.78 -12.43 1.48
N ASP A 31 -18.73 -11.48 1.51
CA ASP A 31 -18.70 -10.32 0.61
C ASP A 31 -17.49 -9.43 0.91
N TRP A 32 -17.14 -9.23 2.18
CA TRP A 32 -15.99 -8.41 2.57
C TRP A 32 -14.65 -9.09 2.30
N ALA A 33 -14.58 -10.41 2.50
CA ALA A 33 -13.38 -11.18 2.23
C ALA A 33 -13.03 -11.22 0.73
N SER A 34 -14.06 -11.27 -0.14
CA SER A 34 -13.91 -11.34 -1.60
C SER A 34 -13.96 -9.98 -2.31
N GLY A 35 -14.27 -8.88 -1.60
CA GLY A 35 -14.43 -7.55 -2.19
C GLY A 35 -15.67 -7.39 -3.07
N ALA A 36 -16.71 -8.21 -2.88
CA ALA A 36 -17.91 -8.20 -3.72
C ALA A 36 -18.94 -7.10 -3.33
N ASN A 37 -19.92 -6.85 -4.21
CA ASN A 37 -21.24 -6.23 -3.91
C ASN A 37 -21.25 -4.88 -3.16
N GLY A 38 -20.47 -3.88 -3.56
CA GLY A 38 -20.53 -2.51 -2.97
C GLY A 38 -19.48 -2.21 -1.89
N VAL A 39 -18.45 -3.06 -1.86
CA VAL A 39 -17.02 -2.83 -1.62
C VAL A 39 -16.59 -1.77 -0.62
N TYR A 40 -15.83 -2.25 0.38
CA TYR A 40 -15.21 -1.65 1.57
C TYR A 40 -16.02 -0.61 2.36
N SER A 41 -16.83 0.23 1.75
CA SER A 41 -17.68 1.23 2.40
C SER A 41 -18.50 0.65 3.56
N ALA A 42 -19.25 -0.45 3.35
CA ALA A 42 -20.03 -1.10 4.41
C ALA A 42 -19.14 -1.76 5.47
N MET A 43 -18.03 -2.38 5.05
CA MET A 43 -17.05 -2.99 5.97
C MET A 43 -16.44 -1.93 6.87
N VAL A 44 -15.91 -0.87 6.29
CA VAL A 44 -15.24 0.23 6.99
C VAL A 44 -16.23 1.01 7.85
N ALA A 45 -17.43 1.32 7.35
CA ALA A 45 -18.48 1.95 8.17
C ALA A 45 -18.86 1.12 9.41
N THR A 46 -18.73 -0.21 9.33
CA THR A 46 -19.04 -1.10 10.46
C THR A 46 -17.85 -1.29 11.40
N LEU A 47 -16.63 -1.38 10.86
CA LEU A 47 -15.46 -1.87 11.61
C LEU A 47 -14.46 -0.78 12.00
N HIS A 48 -14.49 0.39 11.36
CA HIS A 48 -13.54 1.48 11.61
C HIS A 48 -13.57 1.94 13.06
N GLN A 49 -12.38 2.15 13.63
CA GLN A 49 -12.21 2.58 15.01
C GLN A 49 -11.23 3.75 15.08
N GLY A 50 -11.52 4.74 15.92
CA GLY A 50 -10.70 5.94 16.06
C GLY A 50 -10.98 6.98 14.99
N GLY A 51 -10.08 7.97 14.86
CA GLY A 51 -10.14 8.99 13.82
C GLY A 51 -8.99 8.89 12.82
N ASN A 52 -8.72 9.96 12.07
CA ASN A 52 -7.64 10.00 11.06
C ASN A 52 -6.22 9.81 11.64
N ASP A 53 -6.07 9.80 12.97
CA ASP A 53 -4.82 9.47 13.68
C ASP A 53 -4.69 7.98 14.03
N ALA A 54 -5.68 7.17 13.68
CA ALA A 54 -5.70 5.73 13.91
C ALA A 54 -5.62 4.97 12.58
N LEU A 55 -4.50 4.28 12.36
CA LEU A 55 -4.34 3.38 11.21
C LEU A 55 -5.27 2.17 11.35
N ASN A 56 -6.32 2.13 10.53
CA ASN A 56 -7.19 0.97 10.37
C ASN A 56 -6.68 0.13 9.19
N LEU A 57 -6.08 -1.02 9.51
CA LEU A 57 -5.48 -1.96 8.55
C LEU A 57 -6.32 -3.24 8.50
N TYR A 58 -7.00 -3.46 7.38
CA TYR A 58 -7.86 -4.62 7.15
C TYR A 58 -7.13 -5.67 6.31
N PHE A 59 -7.24 -6.93 6.71
CA PHE A 59 -6.73 -8.07 5.94
C PHE A 59 -7.90 -8.86 5.37
N VAL A 60 -7.96 -8.97 4.04
CA VAL A 60 -9.04 -9.64 3.30
C VAL A 60 -8.46 -10.71 2.36
N GLU A 61 -9.25 -11.67 1.90
CA GLU A 61 -8.75 -12.76 1.05
C GLU A 61 -8.36 -12.26 -0.35
N VAL A 62 -9.22 -11.43 -0.94
CA VAL A 62 -9.05 -10.81 -2.25
C VAL A 62 -9.21 -9.31 -2.13
N VAL A 63 -8.26 -8.55 -2.67
CA VAL A 63 -8.40 -7.09 -2.78
C VAL A 63 -8.93 -6.74 -4.16
N SER A 64 -10.12 -6.13 -4.19
CA SER A 64 -10.79 -5.71 -5.41
C SER A 64 -10.64 -4.21 -5.62
N PRO A 65 -10.32 -3.74 -6.85
CA PRO A 65 -10.24 -2.31 -7.14
C PRO A 65 -11.63 -1.63 -7.22
N TYR A 66 -12.71 -2.41 -7.31
CA TYR A 66 -14.06 -1.85 -7.33
C TYR A 66 -14.33 -1.14 -6.00
N GLY A 67 -14.63 0.17 -5.99
CA GLY A 67 -15.04 0.90 -4.76
C GLY A 67 -14.09 1.99 -4.24
N PHE A 68 -12.87 2.10 -4.75
CA PHE A 68 -12.03 3.30 -4.63
C PHE A 68 -11.96 4.00 -6.00
N PRO A 69 -11.84 5.34 -6.07
CA PRO A 69 -11.87 6.06 -7.35
C PRO A 69 -10.74 5.57 -8.28
N PRO A 70 -11.00 5.48 -9.60
CA PRO A 70 -10.04 5.04 -10.63
C PRO A 70 -8.76 5.92 -10.67
N PRO A 71 -7.64 5.46 -11.27
CA PRO A 71 -7.54 4.42 -12.30
C PRO A 71 -6.82 3.13 -11.85
N TYR A 72 -7.39 1.97 -12.15
CA TYR A 72 -6.68 0.70 -12.09
C TYR A 72 -6.87 -0.01 -13.43
N ASP A 73 -5.79 -0.11 -14.21
CA ASP A 73 -5.68 -1.07 -15.32
C ASP A 73 -4.94 -2.28 -14.76
N ASP A 74 -5.68 -3.35 -14.47
CA ASP A 74 -5.11 -4.69 -14.43
C ASP A 74 -6.23 -5.66 -14.76
N GLU A 75 -6.14 -6.26 -15.94
CA GLU A 75 -7.07 -7.28 -16.42
C GLU A 75 -6.96 -8.60 -15.61
N ASN A 76 -6.02 -8.70 -14.64
CA ASN A 76 -5.83 -9.87 -13.76
C ASN A 76 -6.50 -9.78 -12.38
N ASN A 77 -7.25 -8.71 -12.09
CA ASN A 77 -8.34 -8.67 -11.12
C ASN A 77 -8.05 -8.96 -9.62
N GLU A 78 -6.79 -8.99 -9.16
CA GLU A 78 -6.47 -9.06 -7.72
C GLU A 78 -5.30 -8.14 -7.34
N LEU A 79 -5.61 -7.02 -6.71
CA LEU A 79 -4.59 -6.18 -6.08
C LEU A 79 -4.00 -6.90 -4.85
N LEU A 80 -2.79 -6.53 -4.45
CA LEU A 80 -2.23 -6.97 -3.16
C LEU A 80 -2.66 -6.05 -2.02
N GLY A 81 -2.95 -4.79 -2.32
CA GLY A 81 -3.42 -3.83 -1.34
C GLY A 81 -4.00 -2.58 -1.98
N ILE A 82 -4.64 -1.78 -1.15
CA ILE A 82 -5.09 -0.43 -1.47
C ILE A 82 -5.11 0.42 -0.19
N ALA A 83 -4.76 1.69 -0.32
CA ALA A 83 -4.80 2.65 0.77
C ALA A 83 -5.38 3.99 0.32
N SER A 84 -5.98 4.69 1.27
CA SER A 84 -6.33 6.10 1.12
C SER A 84 -5.09 6.99 1.25
N TYR A 85 -5.05 8.11 0.54
CA TYR A 85 -4.07 9.16 0.83
C TYR A 85 -4.51 10.08 1.97
N PRO A 86 -3.59 10.82 2.62
CA PRO A 86 -3.93 11.78 3.66
C PRO A 86 -4.94 12.85 3.23
N TRP A 87 -4.92 13.26 1.95
CA TRP A 87 -5.83 14.26 1.41
C TRP A 87 -7.23 13.72 1.07
N ASP A 88 -7.42 12.40 1.05
CA ASP A 88 -8.73 11.76 0.89
C ASP A 88 -9.45 11.61 2.25
N ALA A 89 -8.74 11.81 3.35
CA ALA A 89 -9.27 11.70 4.71
C ALA A 89 -10.24 12.85 5.00
N SER A 90 -11.51 12.52 5.24
CA SER A 90 -12.50 13.51 5.66
C SER A 90 -12.27 13.91 7.11
N THR A 91 -12.47 15.19 7.46
CA THR A 91 -12.28 15.69 8.83
C THR A 91 -13.50 15.46 9.72
N THR A 92 -14.65 15.12 9.13
CA THR A 92 -15.91 14.87 9.85
C THR A 92 -16.35 13.41 9.81
N ASP A 93 -15.93 12.69 8.76
CA ASP A 93 -16.23 11.28 8.55
C ASP A 93 -14.92 10.53 8.32
N HIS A 94 -14.32 10.04 9.39
CA HIS A 94 -12.94 9.53 9.37
C HIS A 94 -12.81 8.15 8.71
N THR A 95 -13.92 7.57 8.24
CA THR A 95 -13.94 6.23 7.63
C THR A 95 -13.23 6.16 6.28
N SER A 96 -12.80 7.28 5.69
CA SER A 96 -12.01 7.24 4.46
C SER A 96 -10.52 6.97 4.70
N SER A 97 -10.02 7.00 5.94
CA SER A 97 -8.60 6.82 6.26
C SER A 97 -8.28 5.36 6.60
N VAL A 98 -7.96 4.55 5.59
CA VAL A 98 -7.81 3.09 5.75
C VAL A 98 -6.75 2.49 4.83
N CYS A 99 -6.26 1.30 5.20
CA CYS A 99 -5.50 0.40 4.34
C CYS A 99 -6.22 -0.96 4.29
N VAL A 100 -6.32 -1.55 3.10
CA VAL A 100 -6.82 -2.92 2.90
C VAL A 100 -5.74 -3.71 2.19
N VAL A 101 -5.40 -4.88 2.73
CA VAL A 101 -4.28 -5.71 2.27
C VAL A 101 -4.74 -7.16 2.09
N ALA A 102 -4.26 -7.82 1.05
CA ALA A 102 -4.49 -9.24 0.83
C ALA A 102 -3.81 -10.05 1.95
N ALA A 103 -4.61 -10.81 2.70
CA ALA A 103 -4.19 -11.53 3.89
C ALA A 103 -3.07 -12.54 3.61
N GLY A 104 -2.99 -13.08 2.39
CA GLY A 104 -1.93 -14.00 1.98
C GLY A 104 -0.52 -13.37 1.93
N THR A 105 -0.42 -12.03 1.97
CA THR A 105 0.87 -11.29 1.91
C THR A 105 1.53 -11.07 3.27
N VAL A 106 0.86 -11.40 4.37
CA VAL A 106 1.43 -11.28 5.72
C VAL A 106 2.63 -12.21 5.92
N PRO A 107 3.53 -11.94 6.89
CA PRO A 107 4.70 -12.78 7.15
C PRO A 107 4.37 -14.28 7.32
N GLY A 108 4.82 -15.07 6.34
CA GLY A 108 4.57 -16.51 6.26
C GLY A 108 3.19 -16.92 5.74
N GLY A 109 2.51 -16.02 5.04
CA GLY A 109 1.28 -16.29 4.29
C GLY A 109 1.53 -17.12 3.02
N ASP A 110 0.49 -17.34 2.24
CA ASP A 110 0.48 -18.25 1.08
C ASP A 110 0.75 -17.57 -0.29
N ARG A 111 0.82 -16.24 -0.34
CA ARG A 111 1.19 -15.48 -1.55
C ARG A 111 2.71 -15.30 -1.67
N ALA A 112 3.48 -16.38 -1.64
CA ALA A 112 4.92 -16.30 -1.94
C ALA A 112 5.14 -15.94 -3.43
N PRO A 113 6.13 -15.10 -3.78
CA PRO A 113 7.18 -14.54 -2.93
C PRO A 113 6.80 -13.29 -2.10
N THR A 114 5.65 -12.68 -2.36
CA THR A 114 5.13 -11.47 -1.68
C THR A 114 4.46 -11.76 -0.33
N ASN A 115 5.10 -12.57 0.53
CA ASN A 115 4.56 -13.00 1.83
C ASN A 115 5.46 -12.63 3.03
N LEU A 116 6.26 -11.57 2.90
CA LEU A 116 7.13 -11.04 3.95
C LEU A 116 6.50 -9.83 4.67
N GLY A 117 5.29 -9.44 4.27
CA GLY A 117 4.52 -8.36 4.88
C GLY A 117 4.83 -6.97 4.35
N LYS A 118 5.56 -6.83 3.23
CA LYS A 118 5.89 -5.50 2.67
C LYS A 118 4.74 -4.87 1.93
N THR A 119 3.75 -5.64 1.49
CA THR A 119 2.50 -5.11 0.95
C THR A 119 1.85 -4.15 1.96
N ALA A 120 1.75 -4.54 3.24
CA ALA A 120 1.25 -3.62 4.26
C ALA A 120 2.18 -2.42 4.51
N THR A 121 3.50 -2.59 4.40
CA THR A 121 4.46 -1.48 4.48
C THR A 121 4.23 -0.47 3.34
N HIS A 122 4.00 -0.96 2.12
CA HIS A 122 3.70 -0.17 0.92
C HIS A 122 2.39 0.62 1.08
N GLU A 123 1.30 -0.05 1.44
CA GLU A 123 0.00 0.59 1.64
C GLU A 123 0.03 1.65 2.74
N VAL A 124 0.78 1.40 3.83
CA VAL A 124 0.96 2.39 4.89
C VAL A 124 1.82 3.58 4.41
N GLY A 125 2.72 3.37 3.44
CA GLY A 125 3.43 4.45 2.76
C GLY A 125 2.49 5.39 2.01
N HIS A 126 1.53 4.83 1.27
CA HIS A 126 0.45 5.61 0.64
C HIS A 126 -0.43 6.33 1.67
N TRP A 127 -0.75 5.68 2.79
CA TRP A 127 -1.47 6.30 3.91
C TRP A 127 -0.72 7.50 4.51
N PHE A 128 0.61 7.53 4.41
CA PHE A 128 1.44 8.70 4.77
C PHE A 128 1.65 9.71 3.64
N GLY A 129 1.13 9.46 2.44
CA GLY A 129 1.19 10.40 1.31
C GLY A 129 2.32 10.13 0.31
N LEU A 130 2.97 8.96 0.36
CA LEU A 130 4.00 8.60 -0.62
C LEU A 130 3.37 8.08 -1.91
N TYR A 131 3.86 8.56 -3.04
CA TYR A 131 3.50 8.06 -4.37
C TYR A 131 4.45 6.91 -4.77
N HIS A 132 4.09 6.21 -5.86
CA HIS A 132 5.02 5.28 -6.50
C HIS A 132 6.18 6.03 -7.17
N PRO A 133 7.42 5.50 -7.17
CA PRO A 133 8.57 6.12 -7.86
C PRO A 133 8.42 6.26 -9.38
N PHE A 134 7.47 5.55 -9.97
CA PHE A 134 7.14 5.62 -11.38
C PHE A 134 5.94 6.53 -11.68
N GLU A 135 5.38 7.20 -10.66
CA GLU A 135 4.33 8.18 -10.84
C GLU A 135 4.86 9.33 -11.71
N GLY A 136 4.16 9.66 -12.79
CA GLY A 136 4.64 10.66 -13.75
C GLY A 136 5.80 10.21 -14.67
N GLY A 137 6.28 8.97 -14.55
CA GLY A 137 7.32 8.39 -15.41
C GLY A 137 8.67 9.09 -15.32
N CYS A 138 9.38 9.21 -16.45
CA CYS A 138 10.69 9.89 -16.52
C CYS A 138 10.60 11.42 -16.45
N VAL A 139 9.93 11.94 -15.43
CA VAL A 139 9.88 13.37 -15.10
C VAL A 139 10.59 13.57 -13.77
N ALA A 140 11.60 14.44 -13.75
CA ALA A 140 12.37 14.70 -12.54
C ALA A 140 11.54 15.39 -11.45
N ASP A 141 11.72 14.93 -10.21
CA ASP A 141 11.19 15.57 -9.02
C ASP A 141 11.86 16.92 -8.71
N PRO A 142 11.16 17.85 -8.03
CA PRO A 142 9.74 17.80 -7.63
C PRO A 142 8.78 18.31 -8.73
N ASN A 143 9.29 18.56 -9.94
CA ASN A 143 8.56 19.22 -11.03
C ASN A 143 7.54 18.29 -11.74
N GLY A 144 7.55 17.02 -11.39
CA GLY A 144 6.62 15.94 -11.70
C GLY A 144 6.96 14.81 -10.75
N GLY A 145 6.76 13.54 -11.13
CA GLY A 145 7.29 12.42 -10.35
C GLY A 145 6.47 12.04 -9.11
N ASP A 146 7.14 11.32 -8.19
CA ASP A 146 6.63 10.87 -6.90
C ASP A 146 6.66 11.97 -5.81
N ARG A 147 7.16 13.15 -6.17
CA ARG A 147 7.35 14.35 -5.34
C ARG A 147 8.47 14.23 -4.29
N VAL A 148 9.38 13.28 -4.45
CA VAL A 148 10.48 13.01 -3.52
C VAL A 148 11.81 13.16 -4.26
N SER A 149 12.53 14.27 -3.99
CA SER A 149 13.72 14.66 -4.77
C SER A 149 14.90 13.69 -4.73
N ASP A 150 14.96 12.78 -3.75
CA ASP A 150 16.01 11.77 -3.60
C ASP A 150 15.59 10.38 -4.08
N THR A 151 14.37 10.22 -4.59
CA THR A 151 13.96 9.03 -5.35
C THR A 151 14.34 9.21 -6.82
N PRO A 152 15.17 8.33 -7.41
CA PRO A 152 15.36 8.32 -8.87
C PRO A 152 14.04 7.98 -9.57
N ALA A 153 13.71 8.72 -10.64
CA ALA A 153 12.51 8.49 -11.43
C ALA A 153 12.58 7.15 -12.17
N ALA A 154 11.46 6.43 -12.23
CA ALA A 154 11.31 5.22 -13.03
C ALA A 154 10.20 5.39 -14.08
N ALA A 155 10.35 4.77 -15.24
CA ALA A 155 9.38 4.90 -16.33
C ALA A 155 8.07 4.12 -16.06
N ASN A 156 8.15 3.02 -15.30
CA ASN A 156 7.03 2.13 -14.98
C ASN A 156 7.38 1.20 -13.79
N ALA A 157 6.37 0.48 -13.31
CA ALA A 157 6.52 -0.57 -12.31
C ALA A 157 7.50 -1.66 -12.78
N THR A 158 8.36 -2.11 -11.86
CA THR A 158 9.27 -3.26 -12.08
C THR A 158 8.82 -4.39 -11.18
N PHE A 159 8.66 -5.59 -11.73
CA PHE A 159 8.26 -6.79 -10.98
C PHE A 159 9.42 -7.76 -10.87
N GLY A 160 9.42 -8.64 -9.86
CA GLY A 160 10.53 -9.57 -9.63
C GLY A 160 11.76 -8.94 -8.97
N CYS A 161 12.85 -9.70 -8.90
CA CYS A 161 14.10 -9.33 -8.24
C CYS A 161 15.20 -8.95 -9.25
N GLU A 162 14.99 -7.91 -10.05
CA GLU A 162 16.07 -7.37 -10.89
C GLU A 162 17.17 -6.74 -10.02
N SER A 163 18.44 -6.93 -10.40
CA SER A 163 19.58 -6.40 -9.63
C SER A 163 19.99 -4.98 -10.01
N SER A 164 19.61 -4.52 -11.20
CA SER A 164 19.92 -3.19 -11.73
C SER A 164 19.03 -2.90 -12.93
N ARG A 165 18.44 -1.71 -12.97
CA ARG A 165 17.63 -1.22 -14.08
C ARG A 165 17.77 0.30 -14.16
N ASP A 166 17.82 0.83 -15.37
CA ASP A 166 17.80 2.27 -15.64
C ASP A 166 16.79 2.51 -16.78
N SER A 167 15.56 2.83 -16.40
CA SER A 167 14.48 3.10 -17.33
C SER A 167 14.43 4.56 -17.77
N CYS A 168 15.14 5.45 -17.06
CA CYS A 168 15.20 6.88 -17.31
C CYS A 168 16.66 7.37 -17.43
N PRO A 169 17.42 6.94 -18.47
CA PRO A 169 18.87 7.13 -18.55
C PRO A 169 19.32 8.59 -18.73
N ASP A 170 18.39 9.47 -19.10
CA ASP A 170 18.63 10.92 -19.19
C ASP A 170 18.46 11.64 -17.84
N LEU A 171 18.04 10.92 -16.79
CA LEU A 171 17.88 11.41 -15.42
C LEU A 171 18.91 10.76 -14.46
N PRO A 172 19.22 11.39 -13.33
CA PRO A 172 20.17 10.82 -12.38
C PRO A 172 19.63 9.58 -11.64
N GLY A 173 20.47 8.55 -11.51
CA GLY A 173 20.20 7.38 -10.67
C GLY A 173 19.77 6.15 -11.46
N LEU A 174 19.59 5.05 -10.74
CA LEU A 174 18.99 3.81 -11.26
C LEU A 174 17.57 3.71 -10.70
N ASP A 175 16.71 2.93 -11.36
CA ASP A 175 15.37 2.62 -10.85
C ASP A 175 15.46 2.15 -9.39
N PRO A 176 14.60 2.65 -8.50
CA PRO A 176 14.69 2.36 -7.06
C PRO A 176 14.06 1.01 -6.71
N LEU A 177 14.66 -0.08 -7.21
CA LEU A 177 14.13 -1.45 -7.13
C LEU A 177 13.94 -1.99 -5.71
N GLN A 178 14.58 -1.40 -4.70
CA GLN A 178 14.46 -1.78 -3.29
C GLN A 178 13.62 -0.80 -2.46
N ASN A 179 13.02 0.20 -3.10
CA ASN A 179 12.12 1.13 -2.42
C ASN A 179 10.78 0.42 -2.17
N PHE A 180 10.26 0.52 -0.94
CA PHE A 180 8.98 -0.08 -0.58
C PHE A 180 7.81 0.43 -1.42
N MET A 181 7.90 1.65 -1.96
CA MET A 181 6.88 2.23 -2.86
C MET A 181 7.06 1.76 -4.32
N GLY A 182 8.07 0.96 -4.64
CA GLY A 182 8.16 0.26 -5.91
C GLY A 182 7.15 -0.87 -6.02
N ALA A 183 7.24 -1.63 -7.12
CA ALA A 183 6.41 -2.81 -7.39
C ALA A 183 7.21 -4.13 -7.44
N ALA A 184 8.49 -4.07 -7.05
CA ALA A 184 9.38 -5.23 -7.09
C ALA A 184 8.98 -6.25 -6.02
N ASP A 185 9.25 -7.52 -6.26
CA ASP A 185 8.94 -8.60 -5.31
C ASP A 185 9.72 -8.41 -3.99
N GLU A 186 9.13 -8.91 -2.89
CA GLU A 186 9.65 -8.77 -1.51
C GLU A 186 10.89 -9.63 -1.19
#